data_AF-A0A957H6Y3-F1
#
_entry.id   AF-A0A957H6Y3-F1
#
_cell.length_a   1.000
_cell.length_b   1.000
_cell.length_c   1.000
_cell.angle_alpha   90.00
_cell.angle_beta   90.00
_cell.angle_gamma   90.00
#
_symmetry.space_group_name_H-M   'P 1'
#
loop_
_entity.id
_entity.type
_entity.pdbx_description
1 polymer ?
#
loop_
_entity_poly.entity_id
_entity_poly.type
_entity_poly.pdbx_seq_one_letter_code
_entity_poly.pdbx_strand_id
1 'polypeptide(L)'
;MSRHYFKYVGLSLFLFLLLTLVQAAPAADSAWQASYWNNRTLSGNPVLTRTETNLDHDWGDNAPDPAVQKDEFSARWTRTINIPAAATYRFTATMDDGLRVWIDGALVIDSWTDSQVHSLSADRSLTAGDHSLKVEYYEAGGKAVAKLTWAQVGGSAPPPIANWKGEY
;
A
#
# COMPACT_ATOMS: atom_id res chain seq x y z
N MET A 1 -4.09 58.25 54.85
CA MET A 1 -4.61 56.87 54.83
C MET A 1 -4.35 56.27 53.46
N SER A 2 -3.68 55.10 53.41
CA SER A 2 -3.65 54.08 52.33
C SER A 2 -3.12 54.48 50.93
N ARG A 3 -2.41 53.66 50.15
CA ARG A 3 -1.56 52.45 50.25
C ARG A 3 -1.06 52.21 48.81
N HIS A 4 0.20 51.82 48.62
CA HIS A 4 0.79 51.41 47.33
C HIS A 4 0.08 50.20 46.68
N TYR A 5 0.16 50.03 45.35
CA TYR A 5 0.48 48.73 44.71
C TYR A 5 0.89 48.85 43.22
N PHE A 6 2.01 48.20 42.91
CA PHE A 6 2.66 47.95 41.62
C PHE A 6 1.99 46.75 40.92
N LYS A 7 1.79 46.73 39.59
CA LYS A 7 1.58 45.46 38.84
C LYS A 7 2.20 45.46 37.44
N TYR A 8 2.90 44.36 37.21
CA TYR A 8 3.75 43.96 36.09
C TYR A 8 2.95 43.73 34.78
N VAL A 9 3.54 44.09 33.64
CA VAL A 9 3.08 43.64 32.31
C VAL A 9 3.76 42.30 32.03
N GLY A 10 2.99 41.22 32.02
CA GLY A 10 3.46 39.87 31.72
C GLY A 10 3.53 39.62 30.21
N LEU A 11 4.71 39.23 29.73
CA LEU A 11 4.96 38.78 28.36
C LEU A 11 4.57 37.30 28.24
N SER A 12 3.46 36.99 27.57
CA SER A 12 3.11 35.59 27.25
C SER A 12 3.84 35.13 26.00
N LEU A 13 4.89 34.33 26.21
CA LEU A 13 5.57 33.57 25.14
C LEU A 13 4.84 32.22 24.98
N PHE A 14 4.05 32.07 23.92
CA PHE A 14 3.48 30.77 23.56
C PHE A 14 4.54 29.94 22.83
N LEU A 15 5.13 28.97 23.53
CA LEU A 15 5.99 27.95 22.95
C LEU A 15 5.11 26.86 22.33
N PHE A 16 4.95 26.86 21.00
CA PHE A 16 4.33 25.74 20.28
C PHE A 16 5.37 24.63 20.10
N LEU A 17 5.28 23.58 20.92
CA LEU A 17 6.01 22.34 20.72
C LEU A 17 5.36 21.58 19.57
N LEU A 18 5.97 21.62 18.38
CA LEU A 18 5.54 20.79 17.26
C LEU A 18 6.00 19.35 17.53
N LEU A 19 5.10 18.51 18.04
CA LEU A 19 5.35 17.08 18.14
C LEU A 19 5.15 16.46 16.75
N THR A 20 6.24 16.29 16.00
CA THR A 20 6.20 15.48 14.79
C THR A 20 6.06 14.02 15.20
N LEU A 21 4.88 13.43 15.01
CA LEU A 21 4.73 11.99 15.05
C LEU A 21 5.52 11.40 13.87
N VAL A 22 6.67 10.81 14.16
CA VAL A 22 7.30 9.88 13.22
C VAL A 22 6.44 8.62 13.27
N GLN A 23 5.51 8.48 12.34
CA GLN A 23 4.75 7.25 12.20
C GLN A 23 5.73 6.17 11.73
N ALA A 24 6.05 5.22 12.61
CA ALA A 24 6.80 4.04 12.22
C ALA A 24 6.03 3.35 11.09
N ALA A 25 6.73 2.96 10.03
CA ALA A 25 6.15 2.08 9.02
C ALA A 25 5.62 0.84 9.73
N PRO A 26 4.41 0.34 9.38
CA PRO A 26 3.91 -0.89 9.95
C PRO A 26 4.92 -2.01 9.71
N ALA A 27 5.18 -2.85 10.72
CA ALA A 27 5.97 -4.07 10.51
C ALA A 27 5.31 -4.92 9.43
N ALA A 28 6.08 -5.74 8.70
CA ALA A 28 5.55 -6.59 7.65
C ALA A 28 4.30 -7.38 8.10
N ASP A 29 3.20 -7.17 7.38
CA ASP A 29 1.92 -7.81 7.66
C ASP A 29 1.94 -9.22 7.07
N SER A 30 1.44 -10.21 7.81
CA SER A 30 1.29 -11.58 7.31
C SER A 30 0.13 -11.71 6.31
N ALA A 31 -0.74 -10.72 6.23
CA ALA A 31 -1.97 -10.76 5.44
C ALA A 31 -2.31 -9.38 4.82
N TRP A 32 -3.15 -9.42 3.80
CA TRP A 32 -3.74 -8.24 3.16
C TRP A 32 -4.92 -7.73 3.97
N GLN A 33 -5.01 -6.41 4.13
CA GLN A 33 -6.22 -5.75 4.60
C GLN A 33 -7.06 -5.36 3.39
N ALA A 34 -8.18 -6.05 3.20
CA ALA A 34 -9.09 -5.90 2.07
C ALA A 34 -10.30 -5.05 2.45
N SER A 35 -10.72 -4.17 1.55
CA SER A 35 -11.97 -3.40 1.63
C SER A 35 -12.69 -3.48 0.28
N TYR A 36 -14.01 -3.60 0.30
CA TYR A 36 -14.85 -3.73 -0.89
C TYR A 36 -15.98 -2.70 -0.88
N TRP A 37 -16.34 -2.18 -2.05
CA TRP A 37 -17.41 -1.21 -2.25
C TRP A 37 -18.36 -1.64 -3.36
N ASN A 38 -19.66 -1.36 -3.19
CA ASN A 38 -20.67 -1.52 -4.23
C ASN A 38 -20.72 -0.28 -5.15
N ASN A 39 -19.56 0.07 -5.71
CA ASN A 39 -19.36 1.04 -6.77
C ASN A 39 -17.94 0.87 -7.33
N ARG A 40 -17.69 1.39 -8.54
CA ARG A 40 -16.40 1.29 -9.23
C ARG A 40 -15.34 2.30 -8.75
N THR A 41 -15.70 3.20 -7.84
CA THR A 41 -14.90 4.41 -7.53
C THR A 41 -14.24 4.38 -6.15
N LEU A 42 -14.30 3.26 -5.43
CA LEU A 42 -13.80 3.12 -4.05
C LEU A 42 -14.34 4.21 -3.11
N SER A 43 -15.58 4.65 -3.35
CA SER A 43 -16.14 5.82 -2.67
C SER A 43 -17.13 5.44 -1.57
N GLY A 44 -17.16 6.24 -0.51
CA GLY A 44 -18.00 6.00 0.66
C GLY A 44 -17.44 4.93 1.59
N ASN A 45 -18.29 4.43 2.49
CA ASN A 45 -17.91 3.36 3.40
C ASN A 45 -17.86 2.01 2.66
N PRO A 46 -16.84 1.19 2.88
CA PRO A 46 -16.82 -0.16 2.32
C PRO A 46 -17.97 -0.99 2.90
N VAL A 47 -18.56 -1.84 2.05
CA VAL A 47 -19.63 -2.78 2.44
C VAL A 47 -19.07 -4.02 3.12
N LEU A 48 -17.78 -4.31 2.90
CA LEU A 48 -17.06 -5.42 3.50
C LEU A 48 -15.60 -5.00 3.76
N THR A 49 -15.09 -5.34 4.93
CA THR A 49 -13.66 -5.26 5.26
C THR A 49 -13.22 -6.59 5.85
N ARG A 50 -12.10 -7.15 5.40
CA ARG A 50 -11.57 -8.41 5.93
C ARG A 50 -10.06 -8.53 5.75
N THR A 51 -9.48 -9.52 6.40
CA THR A 51 -8.08 -9.89 6.23
C THR A 51 -7.98 -11.10 5.29
N GLU A 52 -7.01 -11.10 4.38
CA GLU A 52 -6.83 -12.15 3.36
C GLU A 52 -5.37 -12.60 3.27
N THR A 53 -5.13 -13.89 3.07
CA THR A 53 -3.76 -14.44 3.05
C THR A 53 -3.04 -14.16 1.73
N ASN A 54 -3.77 -14.07 0.62
CA ASN A 54 -3.26 -13.79 -0.72
C ASN A 54 -4.18 -12.82 -1.47
N LEU A 55 -3.66 -12.27 -2.58
CA LEU A 55 -4.43 -11.52 -3.57
C LEU A 55 -4.35 -12.35 -4.86
N ASP A 56 -5.16 -13.41 -4.90
CA ASP A 56 -5.21 -14.40 -5.99
C ASP A 56 -6.67 -14.80 -6.25
N HIS A 57 -7.47 -13.82 -6.66
CA HIS A 57 -8.91 -13.98 -6.82
C HIS A 57 -9.31 -14.20 -8.27
N ASP A 58 -10.17 -15.19 -8.47
CA ASP A 58 -10.84 -15.51 -9.72
C ASP A 58 -12.27 -15.87 -9.37
N TRP A 59 -13.16 -14.88 -9.39
CA TRP A 59 -14.56 -15.08 -9.03
C TRP A 59 -15.39 -15.57 -10.22
N GLY A 60 -14.82 -15.56 -11.43
CA GLY A 60 -15.56 -15.76 -12.67
C GLY A 60 -16.73 -14.80 -12.72
N ASP A 61 -17.94 -15.31 -12.99
CA ASP A 61 -19.15 -14.49 -13.02
C ASP A 61 -19.80 -14.33 -11.62
N ASN A 62 -19.04 -14.32 -10.52
CA ASN A 62 -19.57 -14.21 -9.14
C ASN A 62 -18.96 -13.04 -8.37
N ALA A 63 -19.48 -12.81 -7.16
CA ALA A 63 -18.98 -11.81 -6.22
C ALA A 63 -18.03 -12.41 -5.17
N PRO A 64 -17.16 -11.59 -4.53
CA PRO A 64 -16.30 -12.02 -3.43
C PRO A 64 -17.03 -12.39 -2.13
N ASP A 65 -18.28 -11.94 -1.96
CA ASP A 65 -19.12 -12.12 -0.78
C ASP A 65 -20.59 -11.73 -1.11
N PRO A 66 -21.62 -12.31 -0.47
CA PRO A 66 -23.02 -11.90 -0.67
C PRO A 66 -23.33 -10.43 -0.38
N ALA A 67 -22.54 -9.74 0.45
CA ALA A 67 -22.69 -8.30 0.69
C ALA A 67 -22.15 -7.43 -0.47
N VAL A 68 -21.33 -8.01 -1.34
CA VAL A 68 -20.73 -7.34 -2.49
C VAL A 68 -21.55 -7.67 -3.74
N GLN A 69 -21.86 -6.66 -4.54
CA GLN A 69 -22.53 -6.87 -5.81
C GLN A 69 -21.65 -7.65 -6.79
N LYS A 70 -22.29 -8.41 -7.68
CA LYS A 70 -21.60 -9.21 -8.69
C LYS A 70 -20.81 -8.36 -9.68
N ASP A 71 -21.44 -7.30 -10.20
CA ASP A 71 -20.86 -6.38 -11.16
C ASP A 71 -20.79 -4.97 -10.54
N GLU A 72 -20.03 -4.05 -11.15
CA GLU A 72 -19.87 -2.66 -10.71
C GLU A 72 -19.22 -2.46 -9.32
N PHE A 73 -18.52 -3.45 -8.77
CA PHE A 73 -17.86 -3.31 -7.47
C PHE A 73 -16.41 -2.83 -7.57
N SER A 74 -15.82 -2.43 -6.45
CA SER A 74 -14.38 -2.16 -6.36
C SER A 74 -13.79 -2.69 -5.07
N ALA A 75 -12.48 -2.87 -5.06
CA ALA A 75 -11.75 -3.37 -3.93
C ALA A 75 -10.39 -2.67 -3.77
N ARG A 76 -9.92 -2.62 -2.52
CA ARG A 76 -8.58 -2.14 -2.17
C ARG A 76 -7.96 -3.11 -1.20
N TRP A 77 -6.74 -3.52 -1.50
CA TRP A 77 -5.90 -4.29 -0.59
C TRP A 77 -4.67 -3.48 -0.22
N THR A 78 -4.31 -3.50 1.06
CA THR A 78 -3.05 -2.93 1.55
C THR A 78 -2.30 -3.95 2.38
N ARG A 79 -0.97 -3.94 2.26
CA ARG A 79 -0.07 -4.81 3.03
C ARG A 79 1.31 -4.19 3.13
N THR A 80 1.99 -4.37 4.24
CA THR A 80 3.45 -4.12 4.31
C THR A 80 4.23 -5.41 4.12
N ILE A 81 5.26 -5.41 3.26
CA ILE A 81 6.16 -6.55 3.07
C ILE A 81 7.58 -6.19 3.51
N ASN A 82 8.32 -7.15 4.05
CA ASN A 82 9.73 -6.98 4.34
C ASN A 82 10.57 -7.54 3.18
N ILE A 83 11.49 -6.74 2.68
CA ILE A 83 12.50 -7.14 1.69
C ILE A 83 13.82 -7.37 2.43
N PRO A 84 14.38 -8.59 2.45
CA PRO A 84 15.55 -8.90 3.27
C PRO A 84 16.84 -8.29 2.74
N ALA A 85 16.94 -8.11 1.42
CA ALA A 85 18.11 -7.54 0.76
C ALA A 85 17.66 -6.73 -0.46
N ALA A 86 18.38 -5.65 -0.75
CA ALA A 86 18.07 -4.80 -1.90
C ALA A 86 18.11 -5.62 -3.20
N ALA A 87 17.02 -5.58 -3.96
CA ALA A 87 16.82 -6.37 -5.16
C ALA A 87 15.78 -5.74 -6.08
N THR A 88 15.73 -6.18 -7.34
CA THR A 88 14.68 -5.81 -8.28
C THR A 88 13.62 -6.90 -8.33
N TYR A 89 12.39 -6.51 -8.09
CA TYR A 89 11.22 -7.37 -8.15
C TYR A 89 10.36 -7.02 -9.35
N ARG A 90 9.88 -8.04 -10.06
CA ARG A 90 8.83 -7.92 -11.07
C ARG A 90 7.50 -8.15 -10.39
N PHE A 91 6.63 -7.16 -10.44
CA PHE A 91 5.24 -7.27 -10.01
C PHE A 91 4.38 -7.59 -11.24
N THR A 92 3.54 -8.60 -11.14
CA THR A 92 2.62 -9.02 -12.20
C THR A 92 1.20 -8.96 -11.66
N ALA A 93 0.39 -8.08 -12.24
CA ALA A 93 -1.04 -8.00 -11.97
C ALA A 93 -1.81 -8.72 -13.07
N THR A 94 -2.80 -9.52 -12.70
CA THR A 94 -3.79 -10.08 -13.63
C THR A 94 -5.17 -9.58 -13.22
N MET A 95 -5.90 -9.00 -14.17
CA MET A 95 -7.17 -8.34 -13.90
C MET A 95 -8.19 -8.52 -15.02
N ASP A 96 -9.45 -8.45 -14.62
CA ASP A 96 -10.67 -8.22 -15.40
C ASP A 96 -11.65 -7.60 -14.39
N ASP A 97 -12.02 -6.32 -14.43
CA ASP A 97 -11.59 -5.25 -15.34
C ASP A 97 -10.29 -4.53 -14.93
N GLY A 98 -10.39 -3.42 -14.20
CA GLY A 98 -9.30 -2.46 -14.01
C GLY A 98 -8.55 -2.64 -12.71
N LEU A 99 -7.22 -2.48 -12.72
CA LEU A 99 -6.36 -2.65 -11.56
C LEU A 99 -5.18 -1.67 -11.56
N ARG A 100 -4.83 -1.17 -10.37
CA ARG A 100 -3.67 -0.31 -10.11
C ARG A 100 -2.84 -0.86 -8.96
N VAL A 101 -1.52 -0.76 -9.08
CA VAL A 101 -0.57 -1.21 -8.04
C VAL A 101 0.34 -0.05 -7.65
N TRP A 102 0.46 0.20 -6.34
CA TRP A 102 1.41 1.14 -5.77
C TRP A 102 2.39 0.43 -4.86
N ILE A 103 3.65 0.84 -4.93
CA ILE A 103 4.73 0.44 -4.03
C ILE A 103 5.32 1.71 -3.41
N ASP A 104 5.30 1.82 -2.08
CA ASP A 104 5.74 3.02 -1.34
C ASP A 104 5.09 4.32 -1.82
N GLY A 105 3.79 4.21 -2.15
CA GLY A 105 3.00 5.32 -2.67
C GLY A 105 3.27 5.68 -4.14
N ALA A 106 4.28 5.09 -4.80
CA ALA A 106 4.53 5.27 -6.22
C ALA A 106 3.64 4.32 -7.04
N LEU A 107 2.93 4.85 -8.04
CA LEU A 107 2.11 4.05 -8.96
C LEU A 107 3.03 3.30 -9.94
N VAL A 108 2.95 1.97 -9.93
CA VAL A 108 3.83 1.06 -10.68
C VAL A 108 3.10 0.37 -11.83
N ILE A 109 1.83 0.00 -11.63
CA ILE A 109 0.93 -0.49 -12.69
C ILE A 109 -0.31 0.39 -12.66
N ASP A 110 -0.70 0.92 -13.82
CA ASP A 110 -1.89 1.75 -13.97
C ASP A 110 -2.76 1.28 -15.14
N SER A 111 -3.79 0.50 -14.85
CA SER A 111 -4.77 0.02 -15.84
C SER A 111 -6.18 0.21 -15.29
N TRP A 112 -6.64 1.45 -15.20
CA TRP A 112 -7.97 1.79 -14.69
C TRP A 112 -9.00 1.95 -15.83
N THR A 113 -9.18 0.89 -16.61
CA THR A 113 -10.09 0.84 -17.77
C THR A 113 -10.77 -0.52 -17.85
N ASP A 114 -11.93 -0.55 -18.51
CA ASP A 114 -12.68 -1.78 -18.78
C ASP A 114 -11.85 -2.65 -19.73
N SER A 115 -11.78 -3.95 -19.44
CA SER A 115 -10.90 -4.87 -20.14
C SER A 115 -11.22 -6.30 -19.78
N GLN A 116 -11.08 -7.22 -20.73
CA GLN A 116 -11.09 -8.66 -20.43
C GLN A 116 -9.84 -9.09 -19.66
N VAL A 117 -9.86 -10.32 -19.10
CA VAL A 117 -8.71 -10.94 -18.43
C VAL A 117 -7.40 -10.76 -19.19
N HIS A 118 -6.48 -10.01 -18.59
CA HIS A 118 -5.13 -9.82 -19.09
C HIS A 118 -4.15 -9.57 -17.94
N SER A 119 -2.86 -9.55 -18.25
CA SER A 119 -1.81 -9.30 -17.26
C SER A 119 -0.89 -8.17 -17.68
N LEU A 120 -0.46 -7.37 -16.71
CA LEU A 120 0.60 -6.37 -16.86
C LEU A 120 1.72 -6.65 -15.85
N SER A 121 2.96 -6.39 -16.27
CA SER A 121 4.13 -6.53 -15.40
C SER A 121 4.91 -5.23 -15.33
N ALA A 122 5.49 -4.95 -14.16
CA ALA A 122 6.42 -3.83 -13.99
C ALA A 122 7.51 -4.19 -12.97
N ASP A 123 8.74 -3.76 -13.26
CA ASP A 123 9.89 -3.99 -12.40
C ASP A 123 10.09 -2.81 -11.44
N ARG A 124 10.40 -3.10 -10.18
CA ARG A 124 10.69 -2.10 -9.15
C ARG A 124 11.90 -2.56 -8.33
N SER A 125 12.92 -1.71 -8.26
CA SER A 125 14.03 -1.89 -7.33
C SER A 125 13.59 -1.49 -5.92
N LEU A 126 13.75 -2.40 -4.97
CA LEU A 126 13.44 -2.22 -3.56
C LEU A 126 14.72 -2.32 -2.74
N THR A 127 14.79 -1.53 -1.68
CA THR A 127 15.86 -1.60 -0.69
C THR A 127 15.62 -2.75 0.28
N ALA A 128 16.57 -3.04 1.16
CA ALA A 128 16.26 -3.87 2.32
C ALA A 128 15.35 -3.08 3.29
N GLY A 129 14.38 -3.74 3.91
CA GLY A 129 13.45 -3.15 4.86
C GLY A 129 11.99 -3.30 4.45
N ASP A 130 11.12 -2.55 5.13
CA ASP A 130 9.68 -2.62 4.95
C ASP A 130 9.21 -1.73 3.79
N HIS A 131 8.34 -2.28 2.96
CA HIS A 131 7.77 -1.65 1.78
C HIS A 131 6.25 -1.78 1.78
N SER A 132 5.55 -0.68 1.50
CA SER A 132 4.08 -0.67 1.48
C SER A 132 3.55 -1.03 0.10
N LEU A 133 2.62 -1.98 0.06
CA LEU A 133 1.88 -2.39 -1.13
C LEU A 133 0.44 -1.89 -0.99
N LYS A 134 -0.06 -1.29 -2.08
CA LYS A 134 -1.49 -1.01 -2.25
C LYS A 134 -1.92 -1.49 -3.62
N VAL A 135 -3.05 -2.18 -3.67
CA VAL A 135 -3.71 -2.60 -4.90
C VAL A 135 -5.12 -2.05 -4.88
N GLU A 136 -5.54 -1.44 -5.97
CA GLU A 136 -6.94 -1.04 -6.19
C GLU A 136 -7.45 -1.76 -7.43
N TYR A 137 -8.70 -2.18 -7.39
CA TYR A 137 -9.35 -2.94 -8.46
C TYR A 137 -10.80 -2.48 -8.61
N TYR A 138 -11.35 -2.58 -9.81
CA TYR A 138 -12.79 -2.56 -10.01
C TYR A 138 -13.22 -3.61 -11.02
N GLU A 139 -14.47 -4.05 -10.84
CA GLU A 139 -15.24 -4.82 -11.79
C GLU A 139 -16.33 -3.91 -12.38
N ALA A 140 -16.42 -3.80 -13.70
CA ALA A 140 -17.54 -3.16 -14.39
C ALA A 140 -18.64 -4.18 -14.68
N GLY A 141 -18.27 -5.35 -15.19
CA GLY A 141 -19.16 -6.51 -15.23
C GLY A 141 -18.66 -7.63 -16.13
N GLY A 142 -19.21 -8.82 -15.92
CA GLY A 142 -18.74 -10.03 -16.57
C GLY A 142 -17.87 -10.86 -15.62
N LYS A 143 -16.61 -11.09 -16.00
CA LYS A 143 -15.71 -11.94 -15.22
C LYS A 143 -14.87 -11.08 -14.31
N ALA A 144 -14.93 -11.35 -13.01
CA ALA A 144 -14.12 -10.65 -12.03
C ALA A 144 -12.84 -11.43 -11.69
N VAL A 145 -11.68 -10.87 -12.02
CA VAL A 145 -10.35 -11.41 -11.72
C VAL A 145 -9.48 -10.32 -11.10
N ALA A 146 -8.83 -10.62 -9.97
CA ALA A 146 -7.88 -9.72 -9.33
C ALA A 146 -6.76 -10.53 -8.67
N LYS A 147 -5.57 -10.52 -9.29
CA LYS A 147 -4.39 -11.27 -8.83
C LYS A 147 -3.16 -10.39 -8.83
N LEU A 148 -2.31 -10.52 -7.82
CA LEU A 148 -0.99 -9.89 -7.77
C LEU A 148 0.04 -10.93 -7.34
N THR A 149 1.09 -11.07 -8.15
CA THR A 149 2.28 -11.84 -7.80
C THR A 149 3.52 -10.97 -7.94
N TRP A 150 4.60 -11.34 -7.27
CA TRP A 150 5.91 -10.73 -7.51
C TRP A 150 7.05 -11.73 -7.33
N ALA A 151 8.11 -11.54 -8.11
CA ALA A 151 9.30 -12.38 -8.06
C ALA A 151 10.56 -11.53 -8.20
N GLN A 152 11.63 -11.91 -7.51
CA GLN A 152 12.93 -11.29 -7.69
C GLN A 152 13.47 -11.62 -9.08
N VAL A 153 13.79 -10.60 -9.87
CA VAL A 153 14.29 -10.72 -11.25
C VAL A 153 15.69 -10.14 -11.44
N GLY A 154 16.24 -9.50 -10.41
CA GLY A 154 17.61 -8.99 -10.43
C GLY A 154 18.08 -8.51 -9.05
N GLY A 155 19.37 -8.19 -8.96
CA GLY A 155 20.02 -7.66 -7.76
C GLY A 155 20.86 -8.69 -7.01
N SER A 156 22.15 -8.41 -6.93
CA SER A 156 23.05 -8.78 -5.85
C SER A 156 23.55 -7.48 -5.23
N ALA A 157 23.40 -7.29 -3.92
CA ALA A 157 24.28 -6.37 -3.20
C ALA A 157 25.51 -7.18 -2.77
N PRO A 158 26.75 -6.78 -3.13
CA PRO A 158 27.93 -7.31 -2.46
C PRO A 158 27.82 -7.01 -0.96
N PRO A 159 28.34 -7.88 -0.06
CA PRO A 159 28.48 -7.50 1.34
C PRO A 159 29.28 -6.20 1.42
N PRO A 160 28.98 -5.29 2.38
CA PRO A 160 29.88 -4.18 2.65
C PRO A 160 31.26 -4.78 2.92
N ILE A 161 32.25 -4.45 2.09
CA ILE A 161 33.65 -4.71 2.41
C ILE A 161 34.05 -3.79 3.57
N ALA A 162 33.62 -4.14 4.77
CA ALA A 162 34.19 -3.62 5.99
C ALA A 162 35.44 -4.47 6.27
N ASN A 163 36.60 -3.81 6.20
CA ASN A 163 37.88 -4.22 6.79
C ASN A 163 38.87 -5.02 5.90
N TRP A 164 39.14 -4.58 4.67
CA TRP A 164 40.43 -4.92 4.06
C TRP A 164 41.50 -3.94 4.56
N LYS A 165 42.21 -4.30 5.64
CA LYS A 165 43.53 -3.76 5.96
C LYS A 165 44.57 -4.75 5.45
N GLY A 166 45.05 -4.59 4.24
CA GLY A 166 46.35 -5.13 3.89
C GLY A 166 47.35 -4.02 4.03
N GLU A 167 48.18 -4.20 5.03
CA GLU A 167 49.48 -3.58 5.08
C GLU A 167 50.44 -4.62 4.48
N TYR A 168 51.29 -4.14 3.57
CA TYR A 168 52.38 -4.86 2.92
C TYR A 168 53.58 -4.96 3.87
#